data_AF-A0A7Y5TEW5-F1
#
_entry.id   AF-A0A7Y5TEW5-F1
#
_cell.length_a   1.000
_cell.length_b   1.000
_cell.length_c   1.000
_cell.angle_alpha   90.00
_cell.angle_beta   90.00
_cell.angle_gamma   90.00
#
_symmetry.space_group_name_H-M   'P 1'
#
loop_
_entity.id
_entity.type
_entity.pdbx_description
1 polymer ?
#
loop_
_entity_poly.entity_id
_entity_poly.type
_entity_poly.pdbx_seq_one_letter_code
_entity_poly.pdbx_strand_id
1 'polypeptide(L)'
;AWSGLLATVASGTVVAVDYGHTRTERPHEGTLTAYARGGLTHPVPDGSCDVTAHVAMDTLDADELHRQGDLLRSLGFTGARPDHLLARTDPLGYLRALERAGAEAELARRGGFGDFWWAVKRVGGPDVP
;
A
#
# COMPACT_ATOMS: atom_id res chain seq x y z
N ALA A 1 -10.14 -13.38 -9.05
CA ALA A 1 -9.70 -13.29 -7.65
C ALA A 1 -10.54 -12.26 -6.88
N TRP A 2 -10.45 -10.97 -7.20
CA TRP A 2 -11.18 -9.90 -6.50
C TRP A 2 -12.69 -10.11 -6.37
N SER A 3 -13.41 -10.32 -7.48
CA SER A 3 -14.86 -10.59 -7.45
C SER A 3 -15.23 -11.83 -6.63
N GLY A 4 -14.38 -12.86 -6.66
CA GLY A 4 -14.54 -14.07 -5.84
C GLY A 4 -14.39 -13.76 -4.35
N LEU A 5 -13.42 -12.93 -3.96
CA LEU A 5 -13.28 -12.45 -2.58
C LEU A 5 -14.51 -11.65 -2.15
N LEU A 6 -14.95 -10.68 -2.95
CA LEU A 6 -16.14 -9.88 -2.65
C LEU A 6 -17.39 -10.75 -2.44
N ALA A 7 -17.58 -11.80 -3.23
CA ALA A 7 -18.70 -12.72 -3.10
C ALA A 7 -18.71 -13.51 -1.77
N THR A 8 -17.57 -13.61 -1.06
CA THR A 8 -17.49 -14.28 0.24
C THR A 8 -17.76 -13.36 1.43
N VAL A 9 -17.80 -12.04 1.21
CA VAL A 9 -17.99 -11.04 2.26
C VAL A 9 -19.46 -10.66 2.31
N ALA A 10 -20.17 -11.02 3.38
CA ALA A 10 -21.59 -10.72 3.52
C ALA A 10 -21.88 -9.23 3.76
N SER A 11 -21.05 -8.58 4.59
CA SER A 11 -21.09 -7.13 4.80
C SER A 11 -19.75 -6.62 5.36
N GLY A 12 -19.46 -5.33 5.15
CA GLY A 12 -18.28 -4.64 5.67
C GLY A 12 -17.48 -3.92 4.59
N THR A 13 -16.19 -3.73 4.86
CA THR A 13 -15.26 -3.05 3.94
C THR A 13 -14.16 -4.01 3.52
N VAL A 14 -13.97 -4.16 2.21
CA VAL A 14 -12.85 -4.90 1.63
C VAL A 14 -11.85 -3.90 1.10
N VAL A 15 -10.59 -4.09 1.48
CA VAL A 15 -9.48 -3.23 1.05
C VAL A 15 -8.43 -4.10 0.37
N ALA A 16 -8.02 -3.71 -0.84
CA ALA A 16 -6.80 -4.21 -1.47
C ALA A 16 -5.75 -3.10 -1.45
N VAL A 17 -4.54 -3.44 -1.04
CA VAL A 17 -3.38 -2.55 -1.04
C VAL A 17 -2.29 -3.18 -1.86
N ASP A 18 -1.87 -2.51 -2.93
CA ASP A 18 -0.83 -3.06 -3.81
C ASP A 18 -0.13 -1.96 -4.62
N TYR A 19 1.02 -2.29 -5.19
CA TYR A 19 1.67 -1.45 -6.20
C TYR A 19 1.02 -1.71 -7.57
N GLY A 20 0.67 -0.61 -8.23
CA GLY A 20 -0.27 -0.67 -9.33
C GLY A 20 -0.25 0.56 -10.19
N HIS A 21 -1.11 0.56 -11.19
CA HIS A 21 -1.33 1.67 -12.09
C HIS A 21 -2.82 1.76 -12.44
N THR A 22 -3.25 2.94 -12.86
CA THR A 22 -4.52 3.10 -13.57
C THR A 22 -4.27 3.10 -15.08
N ARG A 23 -5.35 3.05 -15.87
CA ARG A 23 -5.28 3.14 -17.33
C ARG A 23 -4.44 4.31 -17.85
N THR A 24 -4.41 5.45 -17.17
CA THR A 24 -3.64 6.64 -17.59
C THR A 24 -2.14 6.54 -17.30
N GLU A 25 -1.74 5.67 -16.37
CA GLU A 25 -0.36 5.50 -15.91
C GLU A 25 0.24 4.16 -16.34
N ARG A 26 -0.53 3.36 -17.08
CA ARG A 26 -0.17 1.99 -17.48
C ARG A 26 1.06 1.99 -18.39
N PRO A 27 2.17 1.30 -18.00
CA PRO A 27 3.33 1.15 -18.86
C PRO A 27 2.99 0.33 -20.12
N HIS A 28 3.53 0.73 -21.27
CA HIS A 28 3.26 0.07 -22.55
C HIS A 28 3.91 -1.31 -22.64
N GLU A 29 5.12 -1.45 -22.11
CA GLU A 29 5.88 -2.70 -22.04
C GLU A 29 5.36 -3.71 -21.00
N GLY A 30 4.35 -3.34 -20.22
CA GLY A 30 3.87 -4.14 -19.10
C GLY A 30 4.74 -4.01 -17.85
N THR A 31 4.47 -4.83 -16.84
CA THR A 31 5.09 -4.70 -15.50
C THR A 31 5.52 -6.02 -14.88
N LEU A 32 5.54 -7.11 -15.67
CA LEU A 32 5.99 -8.41 -15.19
C LEU A 32 7.46 -8.33 -14.76
N THR A 33 7.73 -8.68 -13.51
CA THR A 33 9.06 -8.66 -12.91
C THR A 33 9.24 -9.85 -11.98
N ALA A 34 10.48 -10.10 -11.56
CA ALA A 34 10.78 -11.13 -10.60
C ALA A 34 11.92 -10.77 -9.66
N TYR A 35 11.89 -11.39 -8.48
CA TYR A 35 12.92 -11.22 -7.46
C TYR A 35 13.43 -12.56 -6.94
N ALA A 36 14.74 -12.66 -6.75
CA ALA A 36 15.40 -13.78 -6.10
C ALA A 36 16.47 -13.27 -5.13
N ARG A 37 16.43 -13.74 -3.88
CA ARG A 37 17.38 -13.34 -2.82
C ARG A 37 17.51 -11.82 -2.65
N GLY A 38 16.39 -11.09 -2.77
CA GLY A 38 16.33 -9.63 -2.60
C GLY A 38 16.80 -8.79 -3.80
N GLY A 39 17.13 -9.41 -4.94
CA GLY A 39 17.50 -8.71 -6.17
C GLY A 39 16.56 -9.00 -7.34
N LEU A 40 16.49 -8.07 -8.29
CA LEU A 40 15.77 -8.25 -9.55
C LEU A 40 16.39 -9.38 -10.38
N THR A 41 15.54 -10.17 -11.04
CA THR A 41 15.94 -11.26 -11.94
C THR A 41 14.97 -11.38 -13.13
N HIS A 42 15.31 -12.25 -14.08
CA HIS A 42 14.40 -12.61 -15.16
C HIS A 42 13.22 -13.45 -14.63
N PRO A 43 11.97 -13.11 -15.00
CA PRO A 43 10.80 -13.86 -14.54
C PRO A 43 10.73 -15.23 -15.22
N VAL A 44 10.78 -16.30 -14.40
CA VAL A 44 10.62 -17.69 -14.83
C VAL A 44 9.63 -18.38 -13.88
N PRO A 45 8.54 -18.98 -14.37
CA PRO A 45 7.53 -19.62 -13.54
C PRO A 45 7.92 -21.06 -13.14
N ASP A 46 9.13 -21.26 -12.62
CA ASP A 46 9.67 -22.57 -12.20
C ASP A 46 9.82 -22.70 -10.67
N GLY A 47 9.40 -21.67 -9.92
CA GLY A 47 9.51 -21.61 -8.46
C GLY A 47 10.87 -21.16 -7.93
N SER A 48 11.83 -20.81 -8.80
CA SER A 48 13.16 -20.32 -8.39
C SER A 48 13.17 -18.84 -7.98
N CYS A 49 12.16 -18.07 -8.38
CA CYS A 49 11.98 -16.66 -8.05
C CYS A 49 10.52 -16.33 -7.75
N ASP A 50 10.31 -15.24 -7.02
CA ASP A 50 8.98 -14.62 -6.89
C ASP A 50 8.67 -13.85 -8.17
N VAL A 51 7.51 -14.08 -8.77
CA VAL A 51 7.08 -13.46 -10.02
C VAL A 51 5.85 -12.61 -9.74
N THR A 52 5.89 -11.35 -10.17
CA THR A 52 4.86 -10.38 -9.87
C THR A 52 4.65 -9.39 -11.02
N ALA A 53 3.53 -8.65 -10.99
CA ALA A 53 3.24 -7.55 -11.89
C ALA A 53 2.45 -6.48 -11.14
N HIS A 54 2.52 -5.23 -11.62
CA HIS A 54 1.70 -4.15 -11.06
C HIS A 54 0.21 -4.44 -11.29
N VAL A 55 -0.61 -4.21 -10.28
CA VAL A 55 -2.06 -4.37 -10.41
C VAL A 55 -2.64 -3.26 -11.28
N ALA A 56 -3.49 -3.62 -12.25
CA ALA A 56 -4.31 -2.67 -12.98
C ALA A 56 -5.49 -2.26 -12.09
N MET A 57 -5.29 -1.29 -11.20
CA MET A 57 -6.22 -0.95 -10.12
C MET A 57 -7.59 -0.50 -10.63
N ASP A 58 -7.64 0.13 -11.81
CA ASP A 58 -8.87 0.54 -12.50
C ASP A 58 -9.77 -0.62 -12.94
N THR A 59 -9.31 -1.87 -12.80
CA THR A 59 -10.07 -3.08 -13.13
C THR A 59 -10.74 -3.73 -11.93
N LEU A 60 -10.38 -3.31 -10.71
CA LEU A 60 -11.02 -3.79 -9.48
C LEU A 60 -12.38 -3.10 -9.34
N ASP A 61 -13.43 -3.87 -9.05
CA ASP A 61 -14.71 -3.32 -8.60
C ASP A 61 -14.53 -2.73 -7.19
N ALA A 62 -14.19 -1.44 -7.14
CA ALA A 62 -13.96 -0.65 -5.93
C ALA A 62 -14.77 0.64 -6.01
N ASP A 63 -15.24 1.11 -4.86
CA ASP A 63 -16.00 2.36 -4.76
C ASP A 63 -15.04 3.56 -4.69
N GLU A 64 -13.85 3.35 -4.11
CA GLU A 64 -12.83 4.38 -3.96
C GLU A 64 -11.43 3.83 -4.28
N LEU A 65 -10.62 4.66 -4.93
CA LEU A 65 -9.19 4.40 -5.16
C LEU A 65 -8.38 5.57 -4.58
N HIS A 66 -7.43 5.23 -3.71
CA HIS A 66 -6.56 6.22 -3.05
C HIS A 66 -5.10 5.91 -3.29
N ARG A 67 -4.27 6.95 -3.31
CA ARG A 67 -2.83 6.80 -3.11
C ARG A 67 -2.55 6.58 -1.62
N GLN A 68 -1.69 5.62 -1.31
CA GLN A 68 -1.32 5.28 0.06
C GLN A 68 -0.82 6.50 0.82
N GLY A 69 0.09 7.28 0.22
CA GLY A 69 0.63 8.45 0.89
C GLY A 69 -0.42 9.49 1.27
N ASP A 70 -1.40 9.73 0.39
CA ASP A 70 -2.47 10.70 0.65
C ASP A 70 -3.48 10.18 1.67
N LEU A 71 -3.83 8.90 1.60
CA LEU A 71 -4.71 8.25 2.56
C LEU A 71 -4.09 8.17 3.95
N LEU A 72 -2.82 7.79 4.07
CA LEU A 72 -2.14 7.73 5.36
C LEU A 72 -2.04 9.13 6.00
N ARG A 73 -1.76 10.17 5.21
CA ARG A 73 -1.78 11.55 5.70
C ARG A 73 -3.16 11.97 6.18
N SER A 74 -4.24 11.62 5.46
CA SER A 74 -5.60 11.95 5.88
C SER A 74 -6.02 11.21 7.17
N LEU A 75 -5.43 10.04 7.43
CA LEU A 75 -5.60 9.26 8.66
C LEU A 75 -4.69 9.73 9.82
N GLY A 76 -3.85 10.75 9.62
CA GLY A 76 -3.00 11.34 10.66
C GLY A 76 -1.61 10.73 10.79
N PHE A 77 -1.19 9.86 9.86
CA PHE A 77 0.20 9.41 9.77
C PHE A 77 1.04 10.50 9.13
N THR A 78 1.86 11.16 9.93
CA THR A 78 2.62 12.35 9.51
C THR A 78 4.13 12.09 9.42
N GLY A 79 4.64 11.05 10.09
CA GLY A 79 6.08 10.85 10.23
C GLY A 79 6.78 11.99 10.98
N ALA A 80 6.03 12.77 11.78
CA ALA A 80 6.57 13.87 12.55
C ALA A 80 7.59 13.34 13.57
N ARG A 81 8.78 13.94 13.60
CA ARG A 81 9.82 13.53 14.55
C ARG A 81 9.37 13.80 15.98
N PRO A 82 9.63 12.88 16.93
CA PRO A 82 9.35 13.13 18.33
C PRO A 82 10.17 14.31 18.86
N ASP A 83 9.67 14.97 19.91
CA ASP A 83 10.38 16.04 20.59
C ASP A 83 11.75 15.53 21.08
N HIS A 84 12.80 16.29 20.74
CA HIS A 84 14.16 15.95 21.11
C HIS A 84 14.39 15.96 22.63
N LEU A 85 13.58 16.69 23.42
CA LEU A 85 13.65 16.63 24.88
C LEU A 85 13.43 15.22 25.43
N LEU A 86 12.61 14.41 24.73
CA LEU A 86 12.37 13.02 25.10
C LEU A 86 13.66 12.20 25.07
N ALA A 87 14.62 12.53 24.21
CA ALA A 87 15.93 11.85 24.18
C ALA A 87 16.73 12.02 25.49
N ARG A 88 16.42 13.03 26.30
CA ARG A 88 17.07 13.28 27.60
C ARG A 88 16.31 12.66 28.76
N THR A 89 14.98 12.70 28.72
CA THR A 89 14.11 12.25 29.82
C THR A 89 13.72 10.78 29.72
N ASP A 90 13.58 10.26 28.49
CA ASP A 90 13.32 8.85 28.18
C ASP A 90 13.97 8.47 26.82
N PRO A 91 15.28 8.14 26.83
CA PRO A 91 16.01 7.82 25.60
C PRO A 91 15.41 6.65 24.82
N LEU A 92 14.90 5.61 25.50
CA LEU A 92 14.29 4.46 24.84
C LEU A 92 12.93 4.80 24.26
N GLY A 93 12.13 5.62 24.96
CA GLY A 93 10.89 6.17 24.43
C GLY A 93 11.12 7.02 23.18
N TYR A 94 12.16 7.86 23.18
CA TYR A 94 12.54 8.62 22.00
C TYR A 94 12.91 7.74 20.81
N LEU A 95 13.72 6.70 21.02
CA LEU A 95 14.11 5.78 19.93
C LEU A 95 12.90 5.05 19.33
N ARG A 96 11.97 4.56 20.17
CA ARG A 96 10.73 3.93 19.69
C ARG A 96 9.84 4.91 18.92
N ALA A 97 9.70 6.13 19.43
CA ALA A 97 8.93 7.16 18.76
C ALA A 97 9.57 7.58 17.43
N LEU A 98 10.90 7.62 17.36
CA LEU A 98 11.66 7.94 16.16
C LEU A 98 11.57 6.82 15.12
N GLU A 99 11.68 5.56 15.54
CA GLU A 99 11.47 4.39 14.67
C GLU A 99 10.08 4.42 14.05
N ARG A 100 9.04 4.65 14.86
CA ARG A 100 7.66 4.79 14.37
C ARG A 100 7.54 5.95 13.38
N ALA A 101 8.04 7.14 13.73
CA ALA A 101 7.99 8.29 12.84
C ALA A 101 8.70 8.03 11.50
N GLY A 102 9.83 7.33 11.53
CA GLY A 102 10.54 6.91 10.32
C GLY A 102 9.73 5.94 9.45
N ALA A 103 9.11 4.94 10.06
CA ALA A 103 8.26 3.99 9.35
C ALA A 103 7.03 4.69 8.71
N GLU A 104 6.37 5.60 9.44
CA GLU A 104 5.26 6.39 8.91
C GLU A 104 5.71 7.28 7.73
N ALA A 105 6.87 7.92 7.86
CA ALA A 105 7.43 8.74 6.79
C ALA A 105 7.72 7.93 5.53
N GLU A 106 8.32 6.73 5.66
CA GLU A 106 8.60 5.86 4.51
C GLU A 106 7.33 5.32 3.86
N LEU A 107 6.32 4.93 4.64
CA LEU A 107 5.04 4.47 4.10
C LEU A 107 4.29 5.55 3.30
N ALA A 108 4.50 6.82 3.64
CA ALA A 108 3.87 7.96 2.96
C ALA A 108 4.78 8.65 1.91
N ARG A 109 6.01 8.17 1.73
CA ARG A 109 7.02 8.78 0.85
C ARG A 109 6.70 8.55 -0.61
N ARG A 110 6.62 9.63 -1.38
CA ARG A 110 6.50 9.62 -2.85
C ARG A 110 7.77 9.03 -3.51
N GLY A 111 7.61 8.33 -4.63
CA GLY A 111 8.70 7.57 -5.27
C GLY A 111 9.11 6.35 -4.45
N GLY A 112 8.19 5.81 -3.68
CA GLY A 112 8.39 4.77 -2.68
C GLY A 112 7.06 4.12 -2.30
N PHE A 113 6.93 3.67 -1.06
CA PHE A 113 5.69 3.02 -0.60
C PHE A 113 4.47 3.95 -0.64
N GLY A 114 4.66 5.27 -0.58
CA GLY A 114 3.57 6.23 -0.70
C GLY A 114 2.82 6.18 -2.03
N ASP A 115 3.43 5.59 -3.07
CA ASP A 115 2.82 5.49 -4.41
C ASP A 115 1.94 4.24 -4.57
N PHE A 116 1.90 3.34 -3.57
CA PHE A 116 0.98 2.21 -3.55
C PHE A 116 -0.47 2.69 -3.64
N TRP A 117 -1.34 1.84 -4.17
CA TRP A 117 -2.77 2.11 -4.28
C TRP A 117 -3.55 1.36 -3.22
N TRP A 118 -4.63 1.99 -2.75
CA TRP A 118 -5.64 1.39 -1.89
C TRP A 118 -6.97 1.38 -2.66
N ALA A 119 -7.50 0.19 -2.94
CA ALA A 119 -8.84 0.01 -3.48
C ALA A 119 -9.80 -0.38 -2.36
N VAL A 120 -10.86 0.39 -2.17
CA VAL A 120 -11.84 0.22 -1.10
C VAL A 120 -13.21 -0.11 -1.68
N LYS A 121 -13.81 -1.20 -1.21
CA LYS A 121 -15.17 -1.62 -1.57
C LYS A 121 -16.01 -1.80 -0.31
N ARG A 122 -17.18 -1.19 -0.26
CA ARG A 122 -18.20 -1.43 0.76
C ARG A 122 -19.14 -2.52 0.25
N VAL A 123 -19.36 -3.54 1.07
CA VAL A 123 -20.23 -4.69 0.76
C VAL A 123 -21.35 -4.73 1.79
N GLY A 124 -22.59 -4.93 1.34
CA GLY A 124 -23.74 -5.13 2.22
C GLY A 124 -24.05 -3.98 3.19
N GLY A 125 -23.45 -2.80 3.00
CA GLY A 125 -23.78 -1.59 3.74
C GLY A 125 -25.02 -0.91 3.14
N PRO A 126 -25.78 -0.13 3.92
CA PRO A 126 -26.77 0.77 3.33
C PRO A 126 -26.05 1.75 2.40
N ASP A 127 -26.68 2.11 1.28
CA ASP A 127 -26.30 3.30 0.51
C ASP A 127 -26.29 4.47 1.50
N VAL A 128 -25.11 4.99 1.83
CA VAL A 128 -25.02 6.25 2.58
C VAL A 128 -25.09 7.35 1.52
N PRO A 129 -26.16 8.18 1.52
CA PRO A 129 -26.33 9.25 0.54
C PRO A 129 -25.30 10.36 0.68
#